data_AF-A0A534S7K8-F1
#
_entry.id   AF-A0A534S7K8-F1
#
_cell.length_a   1.000
_cell.length_b   1.000
_cell.length_c   1.000
_cell.angle_alpha   90.00
_cell.angle_beta   90.00
_cell.angle_gamma   90.00
#
_symmetry.space_group_name_H-M   'P 1'
#
loop_
_entity.id
_entity.type
_entity.pdbx_description
1 polymer ?
#
loop_
_entity_poly.entity_id
_entity_poly.type
_entity_poly.pdbx_seq_one_letter_code
_entity_poly.pdbx_strand_id
1 'polypeptide(L)' 'RRAQHSIDPPRLNLCPQCGRPKRPHRVCPTCHTYRGREVDPLPTQAP' A
#
# COMPACT_ATOMS: atom_id res chain seq x y z
N ARG A 1 19.21 16.86 23.07
CA ARG A 1 18.27 15.75 23.37
C ARG A 1 17.43 15.33 22.16
N ARG A 2 16.77 16.24 21.40
CA ARG A 2 15.84 15.87 20.32
C ARG A 2 16.42 15.74 18.89
N ALA A 3 17.74 15.88 18.72
CA ALA A 3 18.38 15.88 17.40
C ALA A 3 18.22 14.56 16.61
N GLN A 4 17.89 13.45 17.29
CA GLN A 4 17.71 12.12 16.68
C GLN A 4 16.23 11.74 16.50
N HIS A 5 15.30 12.62 16.86
CA HIS A 5 13.86 12.33 16.81
C HIS A 5 13.28 12.67 15.42
N SER A 6 14.03 12.39 14.36
CA SER A 6 13.55 12.58 12.99
C SER A 6 12.59 11.46 12.62
N ILE A 7 11.55 11.80 11.86
CA ILE A 7 10.59 10.85 11.32
C ILE A 7 10.88 10.75 9.82
N ASP A 8 11.18 9.54 9.36
CA ASP A 8 11.42 9.29 7.95
C ASP A 8 10.11 9.05 7.18
N PRO A 9 10.02 9.53 5.93
CA PRO A 9 8.87 9.25 5.09
C PRO A 9 8.81 7.75 4.73
N PRO A 10 7.59 7.20 4.51
CA PRO A 10 7.44 5.82 4.09
C PRO A 10 8.00 5.61 2.68
N ARG A 11 8.62 4.46 2.45
CA ARG A 11 9.09 4.05 1.12
C ARG A 11 7.90 3.66 0.23
N LEU A 12 7.91 4.14 -1.01
CA LEU A 12 6.87 3.91 -2.02
C LEU A 12 7.48 3.38 -3.31
N ASN A 13 6.79 2.42 -3.94
CA ASN A 13 7.10 1.86 -5.25
C ASN A 13 5.90 2.12 -6.19
N LEU A 14 6.13 2.15 -7.50
CA LEU A 14 5.02 2.28 -8.45
C LEU A 14 4.25 0.96 -8.56
N CYS A 15 2.92 1.06 -8.68
CA CYS A 15 2.07 -0.10 -8.93
C CYS A 15 2.20 -0.53 -10.40
N PRO A 16 2.48 -1.81 -10.70
CA PRO A 16 2.64 -2.28 -12.08
C PRO A 16 1.34 -2.26 -12.89
N GLN A 17 0.18 -2.14 -12.26
CA GLN A 17 -1.13 -2.13 -12.94
C GLN A 17 -1.66 -0.73 -13.24
N CYS A 18 -1.56 0.21 -12.29
CA CYS A 18 -2.13 1.55 -12.44
C CYS A 18 -1.09 2.69 -12.39
N GLY A 19 0.20 2.37 -12.22
CA GLY A 19 1.28 3.36 -12.15
C GLY A 19 1.31 4.23 -10.88
N ARG A 20 0.33 4.10 -9.98
CA ARG A 20 0.26 4.91 -8.76
C ARG A 20 1.24 4.44 -7.67
N PRO A 21 1.76 5.33 -6.81
CA PRO A 21 2.64 4.95 -5.72
C PRO A 21 1.90 4.07 -4.71
N LYS A 22 2.52 2.96 -4.35
CA LYS A 22 2.06 1.99 -3.36
C LYS A 22 3.19 1.63 -2.41
N ARG A 23 2.84 1.19 -1.21
CA ARG A 23 3.83 0.60 -0.30
C ARG A 23 4.30 -0.77 -0.81
N PRO A 24 5.59 -1.11 -0.66
CA PRO A 24 6.08 -2.47 -0.91
C PRO A 24 5.29 -3.51 -0.12
N HIS A 25 5.09 -4.69 -0.72
CA HIS A 25 4.38 -5.83 -0.10
C HIS A 25 2.93 -5.58 0.36
N ARG A 26 2.31 -4.46 -0.03
CA ARG A 26 0.89 -4.17 0.26
C ARG A 26 0.04 -4.22 -1.01
N VAL A 27 -1.27 -4.39 -0.82
CA VAL A 27 -2.27 -4.19 -1.87
C VAL A 27 -2.23 -2.73 -2.31
N CYS A 28 -2.41 -2.48 -3.60
CA CYS A 28 -2.51 -1.11 -4.11
C CYS A 28 -3.82 -0.48 -3.60
N PRO A 29 -3.79 0.67 -2.91
CA PRO A 29 -5.01 1.27 -2.36
C PRO A 29 -5.94 1.86 -3.44
N THR A 30 -5.45 2.00 -4.67
CA THR A 30 -6.19 2.67 -5.75
C THR A 30 -6.84 1.67 -6.70
N CYS A 31 -6.15 0.58 -7.05
CA CYS A 31 -6.70 -0.45 -7.94
C CYS A 31 -6.91 -1.80 -7.25
N HIS A 32 -6.69 -1.90 -5.93
CA HIS A 32 -6.90 -3.11 -5.14
C HIS A 32 -6.18 -4.37 -5.66
N THR A 33 -5.05 -4.20 -6.36
CA THR A 33 -4.26 -5.31 -6.89
C THR A 33 -3.04 -5.67 -6.03
N TYR A 34 -2.74 -6.96 -5.96
CA TYR A 34 -1.50 -7.51 -5.41
C TYR A 34 -0.96 -8.63 -6.31
N ARG A 35 0.31 -8.51 -6.72
CA ARG A 35 0.97 -9.45 -7.65
C ARG A 35 0.17 -9.73 -8.93
N GLY A 36 -0.47 -8.70 -9.48
CA GLY A 36 -1.26 -8.81 -10.71
C GLY A 36 -2.63 -9.49 -10.55
N ARG A 37 -3.07 -9.76 -9.31
CA ARG A 37 -4.41 -10.26 -9.01
C ARG A 37 -5.22 -9.18 -8.32
N GLU A 38 -6.48 -9.05 -8.71
CA GLU A 38 -7.46 -8.21 -8.01
C GLU A 38 -7.86 -8.86 -6.69
N VAL A 39 -7.96 -8.04 -5.65
CA VAL A 39 -8.39 -8.47 -4.32
C VAL A 39 -9.82 -8.01 -4.14
N ASP A 40 -10.76 -8.95 -4.21
CA ASP A 40 -12.14 -8.69 -3.81
C ASP A 40 -12.25 -8.53 -2.29
N PRO A 41 -13.03 -7.56 -1.80
CA PRO A 41 -13.34 -7.48 -0.38
C PRO A 41 -14.15 -8.70 0.05
N LEU A 42 -13.93 -9.18 1.28
CA LEU A 42 -14.72 -10.27 1.82
C LEU A 42 -16.20 -9.86 1.90
N PRO A 43 -17.15 -10.76 1.56
CA PRO A 43 -18.57 -10.44 1.49
C PRO A 43 -19.20 -10.13 2.86
N THR A 44 -18.53 -10.51 3.94
CA THR A 44 -18.93 -10.19 5.31
C THR A 44 -17.99 -9.12 5.84
N GLN A 45 -18.54 -7.95 6.16
CA GLN A 45 -17.87 -6.99 7.03
C GLN A 45 -17.92 -7.60 8.43
N ALA A 46 -16.75 -7.88 9.03
CA ALA A 46 -16.69 -8.37 10.40
C ALA A 46 -17.29 -7.32 11.35
N PRO A 47 -18.07 -7.75 12.37
CA PRO A 47 -18.71 -6.83 13.32
C PRO A 47 -17.70 -6.03 14.16
#